data_AF-A0A7J9TDD7-F1
#
_entry.id   AF-A0A7J9TDD7-F1
#
_cell.length_a   1.000
_cell.length_b   1.000
_cell.length_c   1.000
_cell.angle_alpha   90.00
_cell.angle_beta   90.00
_cell.angle_gamma   90.00
#
_symmetry.space_group_name_H-M   'P 1'
#
loop_
_entity.id
_entity.type
_entity.pdbx_description
1 polymer ?
#
loop_
_entity_poly.entity_id
_entity_poly.type
_entity_poly.pdbx_seq_one_letter_code
_entity_poly.pdbx_strand_id
1 'polypeptide(L)' 'MRDEVKVSIVAAICTFGLAVIFKNVLHEELNFITMISPVILFLVYTWSRDVKSKFNTATVWMGAIVIVTIAIIALYAF' A
#
# COMPACT_ATOMS: atom_id res chain seq x y z
N MET A 1 -10.73 -15.02 -4.27
CA MET A 1 -11.76 -13.94 -4.31
C MET A 1 -11.86 -13.15 -3.01
N ARG A 2 -12.22 -13.74 -1.85
CA ARG A 2 -12.45 -12.96 -0.61
C ARG A 2 -11.20 -12.23 -0.09
N ASP A 3 -10.03 -12.85 -0.24
CA ASP A 3 -8.77 -12.25 0.19
C ASP A 3 -8.29 -11.15 -0.77
N GLU A 4 -8.56 -11.27 -2.07
CA GLU A 4 -8.24 -10.23 -3.07
C GLU A 4 -8.98 -8.92 -2.78
N VAL A 5 -10.26 -9.03 -2.43
CA VAL A 5 -11.09 -7.87 -2.06
C VAL A 5 -10.52 -7.20 -0.80
N LYS A 6 -10.05 -7.98 0.18
CA LYS A 6 -9.43 -7.43 1.39
C LYS A 6 -8.14 -6.67 1.09
N VAL A 7 -7.21 -7.26 0.33
CA VAL A 7 -5.93 -6.61 -0.02
C VAL A 7 -6.19 -5.36 -0.88
N SER A 8 -7.16 -5.43 -1.80
CA SER A 8 -7.56 -4.28 -2.63
C SER A 8 -8.13 -3.14 -1.81
N ILE A 9 -9.03 -3.43 -0.85
CA ILE A 9 -9.58 -2.42 0.06
C ILE A 9 -8.48 -1.80 0.91
N VAL A 10 -7.56 -2.60 1.45
CA VAL A 10 -6.43 -2.08 2.24
C VAL A 10 -5.54 -1.18 1.40
N ALA A 11 -5.21 -1.58 0.16
CA ALA A 11 -4.44 -0.74 -0.75
C ALA A 11 -5.16 0.58 -1.07
N ALA A 12 -6.47 0.53 -1.32
CA ALA A 12 -7.27 1.72 -1.59
C ALA A 12 -7.30 2.67 -0.38
N ILE A 13 -7.52 2.14 0.83
CA ILE A 13 -7.50 2.93 2.08
C ILE A 13 -6.11 3.54 2.30
N CYS A 14 -5.04 2.78 2.09
CA CYS A 14 -3.67 3.29 2.22
C CYS A 14 -3.36 4.40 1.20
N THR A 15 -3.74 4.25 -0.07
CA THR A 15 -3.58 5.31 -1.09
C THR A 15 -4.38 6.56 -0.74
N PHE A 16 -5.64 6.40 -0.33
CA PHE A 16 -6.48 7.54 0.06
C PHE A 16 -5.96 8.23 1.32
N GLY A 17 -5.51 7.44 2.30
CA GLY A 17 -4.87 7.92 3.52
C GLY A 17 -3.60 8.73 3.24
N LEU A 18 -2.72 8.22 2.39
CA LEU A 18 -1.52 8.94 1.92
C LEU A 18 -1.89 10.28 1.28
N ALA A 19 -2.87 10.30 0.38
CA ALA A 19 -3.30 11.52 -0.30
C ALA A 19 -3.86 12.56 0.68
N VAL A 20 -4.68 12.13 1.66
CA VAL A 20 -5.25 13.03 2.67
C VAL A 20 -4.18 13.55 3.63
N ILE A 21 -3.29 12.68 4.13
CA ILE A 21 -2.24 13.05 5.08
C ILE A 21 -1.26 14.02 4.43
N PHE A 22 -0.79 13.76 3.22
CA PHE A 22 0.16 14.67 2.58
C PHE A 22 -0.47 16.03 2.26
N LYS A 23 -1.71 16.02 1.75
CA LYS A 23 -2.39 17.28 1.39
C LYS A 23 -2.73 18.14 2.61
N ASN A 24 -3.10 17.53 3.74
CA ASN A 24 -3.61 18.27 4.91
C ASN A 24 -2.65 18.38 6.09
N VAL A 25 -1.70 17.46 6.23
CA VAL A 25 -0.79 17.40 7.39
C VAL A 25 0.62 17.84 7.00
N LEU A 26 1.16 17.30 5.92
CA LEU A 26 2.55 17.57 5.51
C LEU A 26 2.66 18.78 4.57
N HIS A 27 1.57 19.17 3.91
CA HIS A 27 1.54 20.24 2.90
C HIS A 27 2.59 20.07 1.78
N GLU A 28 3.09 18.86 1.60
CA GLU A 28 4.09 18.54 0.57
C GLU A 28 3.46 17.84 -0.62
N GLU A 29 4.05 18.09 -1.79
CA GLU A 29 3.69 17.40 -3.01
C GLU A 29 4.26 15.98 -3.00
N LEU A 30 3.38 15.04 -2.70
CA LEU A 30 3.67 13.62 -2.74
C LEU A 30 4.00 13.21 -4.19
N ASN A 31 5.22 12.72 -4.42
CA ASN A 31 5.62 12.22 -5.73
C ASN A 31 4.63 11.17 -6.24
N PHE A 32 4.27 11.24 -7.53
CA PHE A 32 3.28 10.35 -8.16
C PHE A 32 3.60 8.86 -7.95
N ILE A 33 4.89 8.51 -7.99
CA ILE A 33 5.39 7.15 -7.71
C ILE A 33 5.00 6.69 -6.31
N THR A 34 5.18 7.56 -5.32
CA THR A 34 4.93 7.27 -3.91
C THR A 34 3.43 7.19 -3.60
N MET A 35 2.61 7.99 -4.29
CA MET A 35 1.14 7.92 -4.20
C MET A 35 0.58 6.61 -4.77
N ILE A 36 1.19 6.07 -5.83
CA ILE A 36 0.77 4.80 -6.48
C ILE A 36 1.43 3.58 -5.84
N SER A 37 2.41 3.78 -4.94
CA SER A 37 3.13 2.70 -4.24
C SER A 37 2.21 1.60 -3.66
N PRO A 38 1.10 1.91 -2.96
CA PRO A 38 0.18 0.87 -2.46
C PRO A 38 -0.48 0.07 -3.59
N VAL A 39 -0.74 0.68 -4.74
CA VAL A 39 -1.31 0.03 -5.93
C VAL A 39 -0.28 -0.85 -6.62
N ILE A 40 0.98 -0.44 -6.69
CA ILE A 40 2.08 -1.26 -7.23
C ILE A 40 2.23 -2.52 -6.38
N LEU A 41 2.22 -2.41 -5.05
CA LEU A 41 2.27 -3.55 -4.14
C LEU A 41 1.08 -4.50 -4.32
N PHE A 42 -0.12 -3.96 -4.57
CA PHE A 42 -1.28 -4.76 -4.92
C PHE A 42 -1.10 -5.50 -6.26
N LEU A 43 -0.58 -4.84 -7.29
CA LEU A 43 -0.30 -5.48 -8.59
C LEU A 43 0.74 -6.59 -8.45
N VAL A 44 1.83 -6.36 -7.72
CA VAL A 44 2.86 -7.38 -7.45
C VAL A 44 2.27 -8.56 -6.67
N TYR A 45 1.36 -8.32 -5.72
CA TYR A 45 0.60 -9.38 -5.05
C TYR A 45 -0.21 -10.21 -6.04
N THR A 46 -0.98 -9.56 -6.93
CA THR A 46 -1.82 -10.28 -7.91
C THR A 46 -0.99 -11.10 -8.90
N TRP A 47 0.21 -10.63 -9.25
CA TRP A 47 1.14 -11.35 -10.12
C TRP A 47 1.83 -12.51 -9.39
N SER A 48 2.34 -12.25 -8.18
CA SER A 48 3.10 -13.22 -7.41
C SER A 48 2.22 -14.37 -6.92
N ARG A 49 0.91 -14.14 -6.74
CA ARG A 49 -0.13 -15.11 -6.37
C ARG A 49 -0.08 -16.44 -7.13
N ASP A 50 0.26 -16.43 -8.42
CA ASP A 50 0.32 -17.65 -9.23
C ASP A 50 1.45 -18.60 -8.78
N VAL A 51 2.47 -18.03 -8.14
CA VAL A 51 3.55 -18.76 -7.51
C VAL A 51 3.06 -19.25 -6.14
N LYS A 52 2.65 -20.53 -6.05
CA LYS A 52 2.28 -21.19 -4.78
C LYS A 52 3.46 -21.19 -3.81
N SER A 53 3.56 -20.13 -3.02
CA SER A 53 4.56 -19.95 -1.97
C SER A 53 3.89 -19.73 -0.62
N LYS A 54 4.45 -20.32 0.45
CA LYS A 54 3.98 -20.16 1.84
C LYS A 54 3.90 -18.68 2.29
N PHE A 55 4.73 -17.82 1.70
CA PHE A 55 4.77 -16.39 2.01
C PHE A 55 3.72 -15.57 1.25
N ASN A 56 2.98 -16.19 0.33
CA ASN A 56 2.04 -15.51 -0.55
C ASN A 56 0.63 -15.41 0.06
N THR A 57 0.58 -15.21 1.37
CA THR A 57 -0.68 -15.11 2.11
C THR A 57 -1.13 -13.66 2.09
N ALA A 58 -2.41 -13.42 1.82
CA ALA A 58 -2.98 -12.07 1.76
C ALA A 58 -2.67 -11.22 2.99
N THR A 59 -2.60 -11.85 4.17
CA THR A 59 -2.25 -11.18 5.43
C THR A 59 -0.84 -10.58 5.43
N VAL A 60 0.14 -11.25 4.82
CA VAL A 60 1.52 -10.75 4.74
C VAL A 60 1.58 -9.52 3.83
N TRP A 61 0.88 -9.56 2.70
CA TRP A 61 0.81 -8.44 1.76
C TRP A 61 0.03 -7.24 2.30
N MET A 62 -1.07 -7.48 3.02
CA MET A 62 -1.76 -6.40 3.75
C MET A 62 -0.83 -5.73 4.76
N GLY A 63 -0.08 -6.52 5.54
CA GLY A 63 0.91 -5.99 6.47
C GLY A 63 2.00 -5.18 5.76
N ALA A 64 2.54 -5.68 4.65
CA ALA A 64 3.56 -4.98 3.87
C ALA A 64 3.07 -3.63 3.33
N ILE A 65 1.85 -3.57 2.76
CA ILE A 65 1.25 -2.34 2.25
C ILE A 65 1.10 -1.29 3.37
N VAL A 66 0.64 -1.71 4.55
CA VAL A 66 0.51 -0.82 5.71
C VAL A 66 1.86 -0.35 6.21
N ILE A 67 2.85 -1.24 6.35
CA ILE A 67 4.21 -0.89 6.81
C ILE A 67 4.86 0.11 5.85
N VAL A 68 4.77 -0.12 4.54
CA VAL A 68 5.32 0.80 3.54
C VAL A 68 4.63 2.16 3.60
N THR A 69 3.30 2.19 3.78
CA THR A 69 2.54 3.42 3.93
C THR A 69 3.01 4.23 5.15
N ILE A 70 3.17 3.56 6.30
CA ILE A 70 3.67 4.20 7.53
C ILE A 70 5.11 4.69 7.34
N ALA A 71 5.97 3.90 6.71
CA ALA A 71 7.36 4.27 6.45
C ALA A 71 7.47 5.52 5.56
N ILE A 72 6.64 5.62 4.51
CA ILE A 72 6.57 6.82 3.66
C ILE A 72 6.16 8.04 4.48
N ILE A 73 5.11 7.91 5.30
CA ILE A 73 4.65 9.02 6.15
C ILE A 73 5.76 9.43 7.12
N ALA A 74 6.45 8.47 7.75
CA ALA A 74 7.54 8.75 8.69
C ALA A 74 8.74 9.42 8.03
N LEU A 75 9.11 9.02 6.81
CA LEU A 75 10.21 9.62 6.05
C LEU A 75 9.94 11.06 5.62
N TYR A 76 8.68 11.41 5.38
CA TYR A 76 8.29 12.75 4.96
C TYR A 76 7.84 13.65 6.11
N ALA A 77 7.52 13.07 7.28
CA ALA A 77 7.19 13.82 8.49
C ALA A 77 8.41 14.30 9.28
N PHE A 78 9.63 13.89 8.90
CA PHE A 78 10.89 14.16 9.60
C PHE A 78 11.91 14.79 8.66
#